data_AF-A0A530GF76-F1
#
_entry.id   AF-A0A530GF76-F1
#
_cell.length_a   1.000
_cell.length_b   1.000
_cell.length_c   1.000
_cell.angle_alpha   90.00
_cell.angle_beta   90.00
_cell.angle_gamma   90.00
#
_symmetry.space_group_name_H-M   'P 1'
#
loop_
_entity.id
_entity.type
_entity.pdbx_description
1 polymer ?
#
loop_
_entity_poly.entity_id
_entity_poly.type
_entity_poly.pdbx_seq_one_letter_code
_entity_poly.pdbx_strand_id
1 'polypeptide(L)'
;GPLPQEVTHLLKIVFIKALCRKANVEKLDAGPKGVVIHFRKREFPNPVGLVKFIGEQGSLAKIRADHSVVFIRDWPNAEKRLAGSAVVMTQLARLVDKAA
;
A
#
# COMPACT_ATOMS: atom_id res chain seq x y z
N GLY A 1 13.56 -27.73 -8.65
CA GLY A 1 14.57 -26.92 -7.95
C GLY A 1 13.90 -25.73 -7.26
N PRO A 2 14.60 -25.01 -6.37
CA PRO A 2 14.06 -23.80 -5.74
C PRO A 2 13.74 -22.72 -6.77
N LEU A 3 12.74 -21.88 -6.49
CA LEU A 3 12.38 -20.77 -7.35
C LEU A 3 13.48 -19.70 -7.39
N PRO A 4 13.84 -19.17 -8.57
CA PRO A 4 14.74 -18.03 -8.66
C PRO A 4 14.21 -16.79 -7.92
N GLN A 5 15.12 -15.93 -7.46
CA GLN A 5 14.77 -14.74 -6.68
C GLN A 5 13.95 -13.74 -7.51
N GLU A 6 14.28 -13.60 -8.78
CA GLU A 6 13.63 -12.70 -9.74
C GLU A 6 12.16 -13.08 -9.94
N VAL A 7 11.89 -14.38 -10.07
CA VAL A 7 10.52 -14.91 -10.22
C VAL A 7 9.74 -14.70 -8.92
N THR A 8 10.37 -14.92 -7.77
CA THR A 8 9.75 -14.67 -6.47
C THR A 8 9.37 -13.20 -6.30
N HIS A 9 10.23 -12.26 -6.73
CA HIS A 9 9.92 -10.84 -6.74
C HIS A 9 8.78 -10.49 -7.70
N LEU A 10 8.78 -11.06 -8.89
CA LEU A 10 7.72 -10.85 -9.87
C LEU A 10 6.36 -11.29 -9.32
N LEU A 11 6.28 -12.48 -8.71
CA LEU A 11 5.03 -12.98 -8.12
C LEU A 11 4.53 -12.07 -6.99
N LYS A 12 5.43 -11.56 -6.14
CA LYS A 12 5.06 -10.59 -5.10
C LYS A 12 4.54 -9.28 -5.71
N ILE A 13 5.15 -8.78 -6.78
CA ILE A 13 4.68 -7.57 -7.48
C ILE A 13 3.28 -7.79 -8.08
N VAL A 14 3.04 -8.95 -8.69
CA VAL A 14 1.73 -9.31 -9.24
C VAL A 14 0.68 -9.36 -8.13
N PHE A 15 1.01 -9.96 -6.98
CA PHE A 15 0.15 -9.98 -5.80
C PHE A 15 -0.19 -8.55 -5.30
N ILE A 16 0.81 -7.68 -5.18
CA ILE A 16 0.61 -6.27 -4.81
C ILE A 16 -0.31 -5.58 -5.82
N LYS A 17 -0.11 -5.80 -7.13
CA LYS A 17 -0.93 -5.19 -8.19
C LYS A 17 -2.40 -5.62 -8.10
N ALA A 18 -2.66 -6.89 -7.75
CA ALA A 18 -4.02 -7.37 -7.51
C ALA A 18 -4.69 -6.65 -6.33
N LEU A 19 -3.95 -6.45 -5.23
CA LEU A 19 -4.43 -5.70 -4.07
C LEU A 19 -4.67 -4.22 -4.39
N CYS A 20 -3.79 -3.59 -5.18
CA CYS A 20 -3.97 -2.21 -5.64
C CYS A 20 -5.29 -2.06 -6.40
N ARG A 21 -5.57 -2.97 -7.33
CA ARG A 21 -6.84 -2.95 -8.08
C ARG A 21 -8.04 -3.08 -7.15
N LYS A 22 -7.98 -3.98 -6.16
CA LYS A 22 -9.05 -4.18 -5.18
C LYS A 22 -9.27 -2.95 -4.30
N ALA A 23 -8.20 -2.29 -3.87
CA ALA A 23 -8.23 -1.11 -3.01
C ALA A 23 -8.46 0.22 -3.78
N ASN A 24 -8.76 0.16 -5.08
CA ASN A 24 -8.89 1.34 -5.96
C ASN A 24 -7.64 2.25 -5.99
N VAL A 25 -6.45 1.64 -5.91
CA VAL A 25 -5.16 2.34 -5.99
C VAL A 25 -4.72 2.44 -7.45
N GLU A 26 -4.44 3.66 -7.89
CA GLU A 26 -3.92 3.98 -9.22
C GLU A 26 -2.40 3.89 -9.27
N LYS A 27 -1.73 4.42 -8.24
CA LYS A 27 -0.26 4.46 -8.18
C LYS A 27 0.23 4.11 -6.79
N LEU A 28 1.26 3.28 -6.74
CA LEU A 28 1.94 2.84 -5.52
C LEU A 28 3.44 3.09 -5.68
N ASP A 29 3.95 4.11 -4.99
CA ASP A 29 5.37 4.48 -5.04
C ASP A 29 6.06 4.07 -3.74
N ALA A 30 6.80 2.95 -3.78
CA ALA A 30 7.55 2.42 -2.64
C ALA A 30 9.02 2.90 -2.69
N GLY A 31 9.46 3.57 -1.63
CA GLY A 31 10.82 4.09 -1.49
C GLY A 31 11.45 3.74 -0.14
N PRO A 32 12.70 4.20 0.10
CA PRO A 32 13.40 3.93 1.35
C PRO A 32 12.68 4.46 2.59
N LYS A 33 11.89 5.53 2.44
CA LYS A 33 11.15 6.19 3.53
C LYS A 33 9.68 5.75 3.65
N GLY A 34 9.32 4.63 3.03
CA GLY A 34 7.98 4.06 3.08
C GLY A 34 7.28 4.11 1.73
N VAL A 35 5.98 4.42 1.72
CA VAL A 35 5.16 4.34 0.51
C VAL A 35 4.23 5.52 0.35
N VAL A 36 4.03 5.94 -0.90
CA VAL A 36 3.02 6.91 -1.31
C VAL A 36 1.97 6.20 -2.15
N ILE A 37 0.71 6.49 -1.87
CA ILE A 37 -0.45 5.86 -2.49
C ILE A 37 -1.33 6.94 -3.10
N HIS A 38 -1.61 6.79 -4.39
CA HIS A 38 -2.59 7.61 -5.10
C HIS A 38 -3.80 6.74 -5.44
N PHE A 39 -4.97 7.17 -4.98
CA PHE A 39 -6.23 6.49 -5.30
C PHE A 39 -6.78 6.96 -6.63
N ARG A 40 -7.38 6.03 -7.36
CA ARG A 40 -8.04 6.34 -8.63
C ARG A 40 -9.21 7.28 -8.37
N LYS A 41 -9.32 8.35 -9.16
CA LYS A 41 -10.30 9.45 -8.95
C LYS A 41 -10.19 10.14 -7.59
N ARG A 42 -9.08 9.93 -6.85
CA ARG A 42 -8.88 10.42 -5.48
C ARG A 42 -9.92 9.90 -4.48
N GLU A 43 -10.48 8.72 -4.75
CA GLU A 43 -11.53 8.11 -3.94
C GLU A 43 -11.09 6.74 -3.42
N PHE A 44 -11.32 6.51 -2.13
CA PHE A 44 -11.15 5.20 -1.51
C PHE A 44 -12.53 4.64 -1.11
N PRO A 45 -12.85 3.36 -1.41
CA PRO A 45 -14.18 2.81 -1.18
C PRO A 45 -14.71 2.92 0.26
N ASN A 46 -13.82 2.89 1.26
CA ASN A 46 -14.18 3.04 2.68
C ASN A 46 -13.46 4.25 3.31
N PRO A 47 -13.93 5.49 3.07
CA PRO A 47 -13.22 6.69 3.51
C PRO A 47 -13.13 6.78 5.04
N VAL A 48 -14.18 6.37 5.77
CA VAL A 48 -14.19 6.36 7.25
C VAL A 48 -13.13 5.39 7.79
N GLY A 49 -13.09 4.17 7.25
CA GLY A 49 -12.09 3.18 7.61
C GLY A 49 -10.66 3.62 7.30
N LEU A 50 -10.45 4.31 6.18
CA LEU A 50 -9.15 4.87 5.81
C LEU A 50 -8.69 5.95 6.77
N VAL A 51 -9.56 6.92 7.10
CA VAL A 51 -9.21 8.00 8.04
C VAL A 51 -8.89 7.44 9.41
N LYS A 52 -9.70 6.48 9.90
CA LYS A 52 -9.42 5.79 11.17
C LYS A 52 -8.07 5.07 11.12
N PHE A 53 -7.81 4.31 10.06
CA PHE A 53 -6.56 3.59 9.88
C PHE A 53 -5.35 4.53 9.85
N ILE A 54 -5.45 5.68 9.17
CA ILE A 54 -4.40 6.71 9.16
C ILE A 54 -4.21 7.30 10.56
N GLY A 55 -5.30 7.60 11.28
CA GLY A 55 -5.26 8.10 12.65
C GLY A 55 -4.56 7.15 13.62
N GLU A 56 -4.78 5.84 13.48
CA GLU A 56 -4.10 4.79 14.26
C GLU A 56 -2.58 4.74 14.03
N GLN A 57 -2.09 5.23 12.89
CA GLN A 57 -0.65 5.30 12.62
C GLN A 57 0.02 6.55 13.22
N GLY A 58 -0.75 7.53 13.69
CA GLY A 58 -0.24 8.80 14.20
C GLY A 58 0.64 9.53 13.19
N SER A 59 1.82 9.96 13.60
CA SER A 59 2.77 10.69 12.74
C SER A 59 3.35 9.86 11.59
N LEU A 60 3.15 8.53 11.60
CA LEU A 60 3.68 7.62 10.60
C LEU A 60 2.75 7.43 9.40
N ALA A 61 1.59 8.08 9.36
CA ALA A 61 0.78 8.20 8.15
C ALA A 61 0.22 9.61 8.00
N LYS A 62 0.11 10.08 6.76
CA LYS A 62 -0.47 11.40 6.48
C LYS A 62 -1.16 11.46 5.14
N ILE A 63 -2.23 12.25 5.07
CA ILE A 63 -2.88 12.67 3.83
C ILE A 63 -2.17 13.94 3.35
N ARG A 64 -1.76 13.97 2.09
CA ARG A 64 -1.17 15.15 1.45
C ARG A 64 -2.25 16.02 0.80
N ALA A 65 -1.89 17.25 0.42
CA ALA A 65 -2.77 18.19 -0.26
C ALA A 65 -3.30 17.69 -1.62
N ASP A 66 -2.60 16.75 -2.26
CA ASP A 66 -3.00 16.12 -3.53
C ASP A 66 -3.92 14.90 -3.34
N HIS A 67 -4.45 14.68 -2.12
CA HIS A 67 -5.21 13.50 -1.69
C HIS A 67 -4.45 12.16 -1.78
N SER A 68 -3.13 12.20 -1.92
CA SER A 68 -2.31 11.01 -1.74
C SER A 68 -2.10 10.69 -0.26
N VAL A 69 -1.91 9.41 0.05
CA VAL A 69 -1.62 8.95 1.41
C VAL A 69 -0.18 8.47 1.47
N VAL A 70 0.55 8.92 2.49
CA VAL A 70 1.91 8.50 2.76
C VAL A 70 1.93 7.67 4.02
N PHE A 71 2.60 6.52 3.96
CA PHE A 71 2.99 5.76 5.14
C PHE A 71 4.51 5.83 5.28
N ILE A 72 4.97 6.43 6.37
CA ILE A 72 6.39 6.62 6.67
C ILE A 72 6.93 5.37 7.34
N ARG A 73 7.95 4.75 6.74
CA ARG A 73 8.63 3.54 7.23
C ARG A 73 10.11 3.56 6.85
N ASP A 74 10.93 2.76 7.50
CA ASP A 74 12.33 2.58 7.11
C ASP A 74 12.53 1.28 6.32
N TRP A 75 12.67 1.40 5.01
CA TRP A 75 12.83 0.29 4.05
C TRP A 75 14.10 0.43 3.21
N PRO A 76 15.29 0.25 3.82
CA PRO A 76 16.56 0.55 3.17
C PRO A 76 16.83 -0.30 1.92
N ASN A 77 16.42 -1.58 1.94
CA ASN A 77 16.65 -2.53 0.85
C ASN A 77 15.36 -2.87 0.06
N ALA A 78 15.53 -3.43 -1.14
CA ALA A 78 14.42 -3.74 -2.04
C ALA A 78 13.44 -4.76 -1.45
N GLU A 79 13.93 -5.78 -0.75
CA GLU A 79 13.08 -6.81 -0.13
C GLU A 79 12.13 -6.22 0.92
N LYS A 80 12.64 -5.35 1.81
CA LYS A 80 11.82 -4.65 2.80
C LYS A 80 10.78 -3.74 2.13
N ARG A 81 11.13 -3.04 1.04
CA ARG A 81 10.17 -2.21 0.29
C ARG A 81 9.04 -3.05 -0.27
N LEU A 82 9.38 -4.19 -0.86
CA LEU A 82 8.42 -5.07 -1.52
C LEU A 82 7.50 -5.75 -0.49
N ALA A 83 8.07 -6.28 0.59
CA ALA A 83 7.30 -6.86 1.70
C ALA A 83 6.44 -5.82 2.42
N GLY A 84 7.00 -4.66 2.74
CA GLY A 84 6.29 -3.58 3.40
C GLY A 84 5.12 -3.04 2.57
N SER A 85 5.31 -2.90 1.27
CA SER A 85 4.25 -2.51 0.33
C SER A 85 3.12 -3.54 0.29
N ALA A 86 3.46 -4.84 0.28
CA ALA A 86 2.46 -5.90 0.33
C ALA A 86 1.64 -5.87 1.63
N VAL A 87 2.27 -5.60 2.77
CA VAL A 87 1.58 -5.48 4.07
C VAL A 87 0.60 -4.31 4.06
N VAL A 88 1.06 -3.11 3.67
CA VAL A 88 0.19 -1.92 3.60
C VAL A 88 -0.98 -2.16 2.65
N MET A 89 -0.71 -2.71 1.46
CA MET A 89 -1.76 -2.98 0.49
C MET A 89 -2.76 -4.05 0.94
N THR A 90 -2.31 -5.05 1.70
CA THR A 90 -3.20 -6.06 2.27
C THR A 90 -4.13 -5.44 3.32
N GLN A 91 -3.62 -4.53 4.15
CA GLN A 91 -4.42 -3.81 5.13
C GLN A 91 -5.47 -2.92 4.45
N LEU A 92 -5.08 -2.17 3.42
CA LEU A 92 -6.02 -1.34 2.64
C LEU A 92 -7.09 -2.18 1.94
N ALA A 93 -6.71 -3.29 1.32
CA ALA A 93 -7.66 -4.21 0.69
C ALA A 93 -8.68 -4.78 1.70
N ARG A 94 -8.24 -5.11 2.92
CA ARG A 94 -9.13 -5.56 4.01
C ARG A 94 -10.08 -4.47 4.48
N LEU A 95 -9.67 -3.20 4.47
CA LEU A 95 -10.58 -2.08 4.81
C LEU A 95 -11.71 -1.95 3.78
N VAL A 96 -11.43 -2.25 2.51
CA VAL A 96 -12.46 -2.31 1.47
C VAL A 96 -13.40 -3.49 1.71
N ASP A 97 -12.86 -4.67 2.01
CA ASP A 97 -13.69 -5.87 2.31
C ASP A 97 -14.65 -5.67 3.48
N LYS A 98 -14.22 -4.94 4.52
CA LYS A 98 -15.05 -4.67 5.70
C LYS A 98 -16.17 -3.65 5.46
N ALA A 99 -16.16 -2.95 4.33
CA ALA A 99 -17.19 -1.98 3.96
C ALA A 99 -18.24 -2.54 2.99
N ALA A 100 -17.95 -3.68 2.37
CA ALA A 100 -18.87 -4.44 1.52
C ALA A 100 -19.71 -5.40 2.37
#